data_AF-A0A415FHJ6-F1
#
_entry.id   AF-A0A415FHJ6-F1
#
_cell.length_a   1.000
_cell.length_b   1.000
_cell.length_c   1.000
_cell.angle_alpha   90.00
_cell.angle_beta   90.00
_cell.angle_gamma   90.00
#
_symmetry.space_group_name_H-M   'P 1'
#
loop_
_entity.id
_entity.type
_entity.pdbx_description
1 polymer ?
#
loop_
_entity_poly.entity_id
_entity_poly.type
_entity_poly.pdbx_seq_one_letter_code
_entity_poly.pdbx_strand_id
1 'polypeptide(L)'
;MEYREILETASTHLASMKGQIMPVLEVARPNDIEYAKHLAKVISKLSPLVGNMIEYNVCTELNKLEWLNNGIWRRQDPGFPDTVFDGNIYPIPGIEIKTWFPLATEITARFKDSIRFFDDDQTNVALVAWLPEFIIFGKPKIIDVWVGTAKSLAMARDTHYNNPPDYLVFEPEDTTDRTSNLQQTNTNGYKFQGTKNEFSKALEIVKSWGEGYSVYDYSAEYQGKIKQLLGSFSYRLDTNFAKKIKQLLGSFSYRLDTNFAKIDRIEHLELEAFKFACIEYKNIESYY
;
A
#
# COMPACT_ATOMS: atom_id res chain seq x y z
N MET A 1 20.21 -21.54 0.77
CA MET A 1 19.78 -20.24 1.32
C MET A 1 18.39 -20.41 1.87
N GLU A 2 18.13 -19.87 3.05
CA GLU A 2 16.78 -19.84 3.63
C GLU A 2 15.95 -18.69 3.01
N TYR A 3 14.62 -18.79 3.06
CA TYR A 3 13.73 -17.77 2.47
C TYR A 3 13.99 -16.36 3.04
N ARG A 4 14.33 -16.28 4.33
CA ARG A 4 14.67 -15.01 5.01
C ARG A 4 15.95 -14.38 4.48
N GLU A 5 16.98 -15.19 4.21
CA GLU A 5 18.25 -14.71 3.64
C GLU A 5 18.02 -14.15 2.22
N ILE A 6 17.13 -14.78 1.46
CA ILE A 6 16.73 -14.29 0.13
C ILE A 6 16.03 -12.95 0.24
N LEU A 7 15.06 -12.83 1.15
CA LEU A 7 14.33 -11.59 1.37
C LEU A 7 15.27 -10.48 1.87
N GLU A 8 16.18 -10.76 2.80
CA GLU A 8 17.16 -9.79 3.30
C GLU A 8 18.12 -9.31 2.20
N THR A 9 18.65 -10.24 1.41
CA THR A 9 19.54 -9.94 0.27
C THR A 9 18.82 -9.09 -0.78
N ALA A 10 17.59 -9.49 -1.13
CA ALA A 10 16.76 -8.75 -2.07
C ALA A 10 16.44 -7.34 -1.54
N SER A 11 16.06 -7.23 -0.27
CA SER A 11 15.70 -5.96 0.37
C SER A 11 16.88 -4.99 0.40
N THR A 12 18.07 -5.50 0.75
CA THR A 12 19.33 -4.73 0.72
C THR A 12 19.64 -4.23 -0.69
N HIS A 13 19.46 -5.09 -1.70
CA HIS A 13 19.69 -4.71 -3.09
C HIS A 13 18.69 -3.65 -3.57
N LEU A 14 17.40 -3.81 -3.27
CA LEU A 14 16.38 -2.81 -3.64
C LEU A 14 16.63 -1.46 -2.95
N ALA A 15 17.00 -1.46 -1.67
CA ALA A 15 17.41 -0.25 -0.96
C ALA A 15 18.62 0.45 -1.64
N SER A 16 19.54 -0.33 -2.21
CA SER A 16 20.70 0.20 -2.95
C SER A 16 20.36 0.83 -4.31
N MET A 17 19.12 0.69 -4.80
CA MET A 17 18.68 1.31 -6.05
C MET A 17 18.54 2.84 -5.96
N LYS A 18 18.67 3.42 -4.77
CA LYS A 18 18.72 4.86 -4.56
C LYS A 18 19.74 5.52 -5.49
N GLY A 19 19.28 6.55 -6.22
CA GLY A 19 20.07 7.32 -7.16
C GLY A 19 20.13 6.73 -8.58
N GLN A 20 19.63 5.51 -8.81
CA GLN A 20 19.63 4.91 -10.14
C GLN A 20 18.65 5.61 -11.10
N ILE A 21 19.09 5.79 -12.34
CA ILE A 21 18.27 6.30 -13.44
C ILE A 21 17.58 5.13 -14.12
N MET A 22 16.26 5.19 -14.25
CA MET A 22 15.46 4.17 -14.89
C MET A 22 15.32 4.48 -16.39
N PRO A 23 15.76 3.58 -17.29
CA PRO A 23 15.77 3.81 -18.74
C PRO A 23 14.38 3.57 -19.35
N VAL A 24 13.40 4.37 -18.92
CA VAL A 24 11.97 4.12 -19.17
C VAL A 24 11.36 5.19 -20.09
N LEU A 25 11.56 6.45 -19.70
CA LEU A 25 10.93 7.63 -20.29
C LEU A 25 11.87 8.81 -20.04
N GLU A 26 11.88 9.80 -20.92
CA GLU A 26 12.54 11.07 -20.66
C GLU A 26 11.57 12.21 -20.90
N VAL A 27 11.44 13.09 -19.91
CA VAL A 27 10.61 14.29 -20.01
C VAL A 27 11.51 15.43 -20.48
N ALA A 28 11.18 16.04 -21.62
CA ALA A 28 11.98 17.13 -22.17
C ALA A 28 12.06 18.32 -21.22
N ARG A 29 13.21 19.01 -21.21
CA ARG A 29 13.40 20.25 -20.46
C ARG A 29 12.40 21.32 -20.92
N PRO A 30 11.72 22.04 -20.02
CA PRO A 30 10.84 23.12 -20.41
C PRO A 30 11.63 24.29 -21.02
N ASN A 31 11.11 24.88 -22.10
CA ASN A 31 11.76 25.97 -22.82
C ASN A 31 11.59 27.33 -22.13
N ASP A 32 10.64 27.46 -21.22
CA ASP A 32 10.36 28.67 -20.45
C ASP A 32 9.71 28.36 -19.09
N ILE A 33 9.61 29.40 -18.25
CA ILE A 33 9.07 29.30 -16.89
C ILE A 33 7.56 28.97 -16.88
N GLU A 34 6.80 29.44 -17.87
CA GLU A 34 5.35 29.18 -17.91
C GLU A 34 5.07 27.72 -18.23
N TYR A 35 5.83 27.13 -19.14
CA TYR A 35 5.76 25.71 -19.42
C TYR A 35 6.28 24.87 -18.24
N ALA A 36 7.33 25.30 -17.53
CA ALA A 36 7.78 24.65 -16.31
C ALA A 36 6.67 24.62 -15.23
N LYS A 37 5.98 25.75 -15.02
CA LYS A 37 4.81 25.84 -14.09
C LYS A 37 3.67 24.93 -14.54
N HIS A 38 3.40 24.84 -15.84
CA HIS A 38 2.39 23.93 -16.37
C HIS A 38 2.78 22.47 -16.13
N LEU A 39 4.02 22.11 -16.45
CA LEU A 39 4.57 20.76 -16.28
C LEU A 39 4.49 20.30 -14.82
N ALA A 40 4.90 21.14 -13.86
CA ALA A 40 4.81 20.85 -12.44
C ALA A 40 3.38 20.48 -11.96
N LYS A 41 2.33 21.01 -12.63
CA LYS A 41 0.92 20.69 -12.30
C LYS A 41 0.45 19.36 -12.88
N VAL A 42 1.10 18.86 -13.93
CA VAL A 42 0.61 17.69 -14.70
C VAL A 42 1.56 16.49 -14.68
N ILE A 43 2.81 16.67 -14.25
CA ILE A 43 3.87 15.65 -14.27
C ILE A 43 3.47 14.38 -13.51
N SER A 44 2.71 14.50 -12.42
CA SER A 44 2.21 13.36 -11.63
C SER A 44 1.31 12.40 -12.42
N LYS A 45 0.75 12.84 -13.56
CA LYS A 45 -0.02 11.97 -14.46
C LYS A 45 0.84 10.88 -15.12
N LEU A 46 2.16 10.98 -15.08
CA LEU A 46 3.07 9.95 -15.55
C LEU A 46 3.20 8.77 -14.58
N SER A 47 2.75 8.93 -13.33
CA SER A 47 2.91 7.92 -12.28
C SER A 47 2.39 6.53 -12.65
N PRO A 48 1.23 6.35 -13.30
CA PRO A 48 0.77 5.01 -13.67
C PRO A 48 1.70 4.30 -14.67
N LEU A 49 2.18 5.03 -15.68
CA LEU A 49 3.05 4.47 -16.73
C LEU A 49 4.44 4.15 -16.17
N VAL A 50 5.07 5.14 -15.53
CA VAL A 50 6.41 4.97 -14.96
C VAL A 50 6.40 3.98 -13.81
N GLY A 51 5.35 3.99 -12.99
CA GLY A 51 5.18 3.05 -11.90
C GLY A 51 5.19 1.60 -12.38
N ASN A 52 4.37 1.29 -13.38
CA ASN A 52 4.34 -0.06 -13.98
C ASN A 52 5.68 -0.48 -14.59
N MET A 53 6.40 0.45 -15.22
CA MET A 53 7.70 0.19 -15.79
C MET A 53 8.81 0.02 -14.73
N ILE A 54 8.71 0.69 -13.58
CA ILE A 54 9.57 0.47 -12.43
C ILE A 54 9.29 -0.92 -11.82
N GLU A 55 8.01 -1.26 -11.60
CA GLU A 55 7.58 -2.58 -11.11
C GLU A 55 8.13 -3.71 -11.98
N TYR A 56 8.09 -3.54 -13.31
CA TYR A 56 8.70 -4.47 -14.25
C TYR A 56 10.21 -4.63 -13.99
N ASN A 57 10.92 -3.50 -13.88
CA ASN A 57 12.38 -3.49 -13.77
C ASN A 57 12.90 -4.04 -12.45
N VAL A 58 12.16 -3.90 -11.35
CA VAL A 58 12.57 -4.45 -10.03
C VAL A 58 12.85 -5.96 -10.11
N CYS A 59 12.00 -6.74 -10.78
CA CYS A 59 12.25 -8.17 -10.97
C CYS A 59 13.52 -8.45 -11.78
N THR A 60 13.83 -7.59 -12.76
CA THR A 60 15.08 -7.68 -13.54
C THR A 60 16.29 -7.36 -12.67
N GLU A 61 16.22 -6.34 -11.82
CA GLU A 61 17.31 -5.97 -10.89
C GLU A 61 17.61 -7.11 -9.91
N LEU A 62 16.58 -7.71 -9.31
CA LEU A 62 16.74 -8.85 -8.40
C LEU A 62 17.45 -10.04 -9.05
N ASN A 63 17.24 -10.28 -10.34
CA ASN A 63 17.90 -11.34 -11.10
C ASN A 63 19.34 -11.00 -11.55
N LYS A 64 19.84 -9.79 -11.29
CA LYS A 64 21.27 -9.48 -11.46
C LYS A 64 22.14 -10.04 -10.34
N LEU A 65 21.52 -10.43 -9.22
CA LEU A 65 22.20 -11.05 -8.10
C LEU A 65 22.47 -12.53 -8.37
N GLU A 66 23.57 -13.03 -7.81
CA GLU A 66 23.93 -14.44 -7.87
C GLU A 66 23.19 -15.22 -6.76
N TRP A 67 22.18 -15.98 -7.15
CA TRP A 67 21.36 -16.78 -6.22
C TRP A 67 21.88 -18.21 -6.00
N LEU A 68 23.12 -18.51 -6.39
CA LEU A 68 23.80 -19.80 -6.19
C LEU A 68 23.00 -21.01 -6.72
N ASN A 69 22.30 -20.86 -7.85
CA ASN A 69 21.39 -21.86 -8.42
C ASN A 69 20.18 -22.25 -7.53
N ASN A 70 19.84 -21.45 -6.51
CA ASN A 70 18.70 -21.73 -5.64
C ASN A 70 17.34 -21.37 -6.27
N GLY A 71 17.33 -20.56 -7.33
CA GLY A 71 16.12 -20.13 -8.02
C GLY A 71 16.30 -18.82 -8.78
N ILE A 72 15.20 -18.28 -9.29
CA ILE A 72 15.13 -16.99 -10.00
C ILE A 72 13.90 -16.20 -9.57
N TRP A 73 13.98 -14.87 -9.56
CA TRP A 73 12.81 -14.04 -9.36
C TRP A 73 11.93 -14.03 -10.61
N ARG A 74 10.63 -14.23 -10.43
CA ARG A 74 9.63 -14.17 -11.51
C ARG A 74 8.56 -13.16 -11.15
N ARG A 75 8.05 -12.46 -12.17
CA ARG A 75 6.87 -11.61 -12.03
C ARG A 75 5.60 -12.44 -11.96
N GLN A 76 4.62 -11.95 -11.20
CA GLN A 76 3.25 -12.45 -11.22
C GLN A 76 2.34 -11.41 -11.90
N ASP A 77 1.60 -11.84 -12.92
CA ASP A 77 0.61 -10.99 -13.61
C ASP A 77 -0.44 -11.89 -14.33
N PRO A 78 -1.67 -12.04 -13.78
CA PRO A 78 -2.14 -11.54 -12.49
C PRO A 78 -1.57 -12.38 -11.33
N GLY A 79 -1.32 -11.76 -10.17
CA GLY A 79 -1.00 -12.46 -8.94
C GLY A 79 -0.50 -11.52 -7.84
N PHE A 80 -0.36 -12.06 -6.64
CA PHE A 80 0.22 -11.36 -5.50
C PHE A 80 1.21 -12.29 -4.79
N PRO A 81 2.39 -11.81 -4.36
CA PRO A 81 2.92 -10.46 -4.59
C PRO A 81 3.44 -10.25 -6.03
N ASP A 82 3.75 -9.00 -6.42
CA ASP A 82 4.21 -8.66 -7.79
C ASP A 82 5.39 -9.51 -8.31
N THR A 83 6.31 -9.93 -7.43
CA THR A 83 7.37 -10.87 -7.77
C THR A 83 7.59 -11.94 -6.70
N VAL A 84 7.90 -13.16 -7.13
CA VAL A 84 8.19 -14.32 -6.27
C VAL A 84 9.49 -14.99 -6.67
N PHE A 85 10.18 -15.59 -5.71
CA PHE A 85 11.38 -16.37 -5.95
C PHE A 85 11.00 -17.81 -6.32
N ASP A 86 11.14 -18.15 -7.60
CA ASP A 86 10.91 -19.49 -8.13
C ASP A 86 12.15 -20.38 -7.90
N GLY A 87 12.07 -21.19 -6.85
CA GLY A 87 13.13 -22.10 -6.39
C GLY A 87 12.59 -23.16 -5.45
N ASN A 88 13.45 -24.09 -5.01
CA ASN A 88 13.07 -25.12 -4.05
C ASN A 88 13.18 -24.62 -2.60
N ILE A 89 12.43 -23.56 -2.28
CA ILE A 89 12.46 -22.85 -1.00
C ILE A 89 11.04 -22.62 -0.51
N TYR A 90 10.81 -22.85 0.78
CA TYR A 90 9.51 -22.71 1.42
C TYR A 90 9.62 -21.99 2.77
N PRO A 91 8.69 -21.08 3.12
CA PRO A 91 7.67 -20.49 2.24
C PRO A 91 8.30 -19.75 1.05
N ILE A 92 7.54 -19.57 -0.03
CA ILE A 92 8.02 -18.90 -1.25
C ILE A 92 8.28 -17.41 -0.94
N PRO A 93 9.52 -16.92 -1.05
CA PRO A 93 9.83 -15.50 -0.89
C PRO A 93 9.10 -14.65 -1.92
N GLY A 94 8.54 -13.53 -1.48
CA GLY A 94 7.85 -12.59 -2.36
C GLY A 94 8.16 -11.12 -2.06
N ILE A 95 8.05 -10.27 -3.09
CA ILE A 95 8.15 -8.82 -2.96
C ILE A 95 6.97 -8.17 -3.68
N GLU A 96 6.15 -7.48 -2.90
CA GLU A 96 5.10 -6.60 -3.41
C GLU A 96 5.71 -5.23 -3.70
N ILE A 97 5.48 -4.69 -4.89
CA ILE A 97 6.11 -3.45 -5.32
C ILE A 97 5.05 -2.36 -5.34
N LYS A 98 5.39 -1.21 -4.76
CA LYS A 98 4.58 0.00 -4.85
C LYS A 98 5.47 1.13 -5.30
N THR A 99 4.97 1.94 -6.21
CA THR A 99 5.69 3.09 -6.71
C THR A 99 5.06 4.37 -6.20
N TRP A 100 5.90 5.34 -5.86
CA TRP A 100 5.47 6.63 -5.37
C TRP A 100 6.14 7.75 -6.15
N PHE A 101 5.31 8.67 -6.65
CA PHE A 101 5.73 9.95 -7.19
C PHE A 101 5.48 11.07 -6.14
N PRO A 102 6.52 11.58 -5.44
CA PRO A 102 6.35 12.52 -4.33
C PRO A 102 5.67 13.84 -4.64
N LEU A 103 5.64 14.29 -5.90
CA LEU A 103 4.93 15.52 -6.29
C LEU A 103 3.44 15.25 -6.62
N ALA A 104 2.97 14.01 -6.51
CA ALA A 104 1.54 13.73 -6.55
C ALA A 104 0.88 14.26 -5.27
N THR A 105 -0.38 14.70 -5.40
CA THR A 105 -1.16 15.21 -4.26
C THR A 105 -1.44 14.16 -3.20
N GLU A 106 -1.37 12.87 -3.56
CA GLU A 106 -1.59 11.73 -2.66
C GLU A 106 -0.74 10.53 -3.13
N ILE A 107 -0.29 9.69 -2.19
CA ILE A 107 0.22 8.35 -2.52
C ILE A 107 -0.99 7.50 -2.86
N THR A 108 -1.15 7.13 -4.12
CA THR A 108 -2.30 6.31 -4.55
C THR A 108 -2.11 4.83 -4.25
N ALA A 109 -0.89 4.40 -3.92
CA ALA A 109 -0.57 3.04 -3.56
C ALA A 109 -1.38 2.62 -2.31
N ARG A 110 -2.11 1.51 -2.46
CA ARG A 110 -2.86 0.89 -1.38
C ARG A 110 -2.28 -0.48 -1.06
N PHE A 111 -2.35 -0.86 0.21
CA PHE A 111 -1.98 -2.19 0.66
C PHE A 111 -3.14 -2.78 1.46
N LYS A 112 -3.90 -3.69 0.85
CA LYS A 112 -5.18 -4.18 1.41
C LYS A 112 -5.16 -5.61 1.88
N ASP A 113 -4.14 -6.37 1.53
CA ASP A 113 -4.07 -7.78 1.87
C ASP A 113 -4.08 -7.99 3.39
N SER A 114 -4.79 -9.03 3.79
CA SER A 114 -4.95 -9.48 5.17
C SER A 114 -3.61 -9.81 5.80
N ILE A 115 -3.45 -9.47 7.08
CA ILE A 115 -2.28 -9.86 7.88
C ILE A 115 -2.07 -11.38 7.84
N ARG A 116 -3.15 -12.16 7.75
CA ARG A 116 -3.12 -13.64 7.77
C ARG A 116 -2.36 -14.24 6.59
N PHE A 117 -2.20 -13.52 5.47
CA PHE A 117 -1.40 -14.00 4.35
C PHE A 117 0.11 -13.89 4.60
N PHE A 118 0.53 -13.31 5.72
CA PHE A 118 1.93 -13.01 6.02
C PHE A 118 2.40 -13.66 7.33
N ASP A 119 1.74 -14.72 7.78
CA ASP A 119 2.08 -15.35 9.08
C ASP A 119 3.53 -15.83 9.14
N ASP A 120 4.09 -16.28 8.00
CA ASP A 120 5.47 -16.73 7.90
C ASP A 120 6.49 -15.61 7.57
N ASP A 121 6.06 -14.35 7.46
CA ASP A 121 6.89 -13.21 7.06
C ASP A 121 7.65 -13.47 5.73
N GLN A 122 6.98 -14.15 4.80
CA GLN A 122 7.53 -14.57 3.51
C GLN A 122 7.43 -13.51 2.40
N THR A 123 6.78 -12.37 2.69
CA THR A 123 6.58 -11.30 1.72
C THR A 123 7.05 -9.97 2.29
N ASN A 124 7.89 -9.26 1.53
CA ASN A 124 8.24 -7.87 1.79
C ASN A 124 7.48 -6.92 0.86
N VAL A 125 7.33 -5.67 1.26
CA VAL A 125 6.81 -4.59 0.43
C VAL A 125 7.95 -3.63 0.14
N ALA A 126 8.20 -3.35 -1.14
CA ALA A 126 9.15 -2.34 -1.60
C ALA A 126 8.40 -1.10 -2.10
N LEU A 127 8.50 0.02 -1.38
CA LEU A 127 7.98 1.31 -1.81
C LEU A 127 9.11 2.10 -2.50
N VAL A 128 9.06 2.15 -3.83
CA VAL A 128 10.05 2.81 -4.68
C VAL A 128 9.61 4.25 -4.97
N ALA A 129 10.29 5.23 -4.36
CA ALA A 129 10.05 6.64 -4.62
C ALA A 129 10.89 7.11 -5.80
N TRP A 130 10.27 7.85 -6.73
CA TRP A 130 10.97 8.36 -7.91
C TRP A 130 10.52 9.77 -8.27
N LEU A 131 11.44 10.51 -8.88
CA LEU A 131 11.21 11.81 -9.53
C LEU A 131 12.01 11.86 -10.84
N PRO A 132 11.65 12.71 -11.81
CA PRO A 132 12.59 13.13 -12.82
C PRO A 132 13.89 13.62 -12.18
N GLU A 133 15.03 13.33 -12.81
CA GLU A 133 16.37 13.69 -12.28
C GLU A 133 16.54 15.20 -12.03
N PHE A 134 15.75 16.04 -12.70
CA PHE A 134 15.68 17.50 -12.48
C PHE A 134 14.32 17.92 -11.92
N ILE A 135 13.75 17.11 -11.02
CA ILE A 135 12.49 17.30 -10.27
C ILE A 135 11.22 17.21 -11.14
N ILE A 136 11.15 17.96 -12.24
CA ILE A 136 9.98 18.01 -13.14
C ILE A 136 10.30 17.61 -14.58
N PHE A 137 11.57 17.43 -14.94
CA PHE A 137 12.01 16.98 -16.27
C PHE A 137 13.25 16.07 -16.18
N GLY A 138 13.62 15.45 -17.31
CA GLY A 138 14.68 14.44 -17.41
C GLY A 138 14.14 13.02 -17.24
N LYS A 139 15.05 12.08 -16.98
CA LYS A 139 14.72 10.66 -16.79
C LYS A 139 14.24 10.39 -15.37
N PRO A 140 13.32 9.42 -15.15
CA PRO A 140 12.99 8.93 -13.83
C PRO A 140 14.25 8.46 -13.09
N LYS A 141 14.47 9.01 -11.90
CA LYS A 141 15.52 8.65 -10.97
C LYS A 141 14.86 8.16 -9.69
N ILE A 142 15.31 7.02 -9.18
CA ILE A 142 14.90 6.52 -7.87
C ILE A 142 15.53 7.43 -6.84
N ILE A 143 14.71 8.09 -6.03
CA ILE A 143 15.21 9.01 -5.00
C ILE A 143 15.45 8.28 -3.68
N ASP A 144 14.68 7.23 -3.41
CA ASP A 144 14.83 6.35 -2.25
C ASP A 144 13.95 5.10 -2.38
N VAL A 145 14.26 4.04 -1.62
CA VAL A 145 13.45 2.81 -1.55
C VAL A 145 13.29 2.37 -0.10
N TRP A 146 12.05 2.26 0.37
CA TRP A 146 11.75 1.60 1.64
C TRP A 146 11.38 0.14 1.39
N VAL A 147 11.93 -0.76 2.19
CA VAL A 147 11.56 -2.18 2.19
C VAL A 147 11.24 -2.59 3.62
N GLY A 148 10.07 -3.18 3.82
CA GLY A 148 9.65 -3.73 5.11
C GLY A 148 8.77 -4.96 4.92
N THR A 149 8.45 -5.66 6.01
CA THR A 149 7.59 -6.84 5.91
C THR A 149 6.16 -6.44 5.53
N ALA A 150 5.51 -7.25 4.71
CA ALA A 150 4.09 -7.09 4.41
C ALA A 150 3.22 -7.17 5.68
N LYS A 151 3.61 -8.05 6.61
CA LYS A 151 2.95 -8.22 7.91
C LYS A 151 2.96 -6.93 8.75
N SER A 152 4.12 -6.29 8.91
CA SER A 152 4.23 -5.05 9.68
C SER A 152 3.41 -3.92 9.06
N LEU A 153 3.40 -3.82 7.72
CA LEU A 153 2.60 -2.81 7.02
C LEU A 153 1.09 -3.06 7.17
N ALA A 154 0.62 -4.30 7.02
CA ALA A 154 -0.78 -4.66 7.23
C ALA A 154 -1.20 -4.43 8.70
N MET A 155 -0.35 -4.78 9.66
CA MET A 155 -0.60 -4.52 11.08
C MET A 155 -0.69 -3.03 11.40
N ALA A 156 0.23 -2.23 10.88
CA ALA A 156 0.20 -0.78 11.04
C ALA A 156 -1.08 -0.17 10.43
N ARG A 157 -1.48 -0.62 9.24
CA ARG A 157 -2.74 -0.22 8.61
C ARG A 157 -3.94 -0.52 9.50
N ASP A 158 -4.06 -1.77 9.94
CA ASP A 158 -5.25 -2.23 10.65
C ASP A 158 -5.33 -1.59 12.03
N THR A 159 -4.20 -1.42 12.72
CA THR A 159 -4.11 -0.68 13.98
C THR A 159 -4.49 0.79 13.81
N HIS A 160 -4.01 1.45 12.74
CA HIS A 160 -4.31 2.85 12.47
C HIS A 160 -5.81 3.10 12.25
N TYR A 161 -6.48 2.23 11.49
CA TYR A 161 -7.91 2.40 11.18
C TYR A 161 -8.85 1.83 12.24
N ASN A 162 -8.41 0.87 13.06
CA ASN A 162 -9.27 0.24 14.06
C ASN A 162 -9.64 1.21 15.18
N ASN A 163 -10.91 1.60 15.22
CA ASN A 163 -11.45 2.48 16.24
C ASN A 163 -12.91 2.14 16.53
N PRO A 164 -13.23 0.93 17.05
CA PRO A 164 -14.61 0.54 17.34
C PRO A 164 -15.22 1.45 18.43
N PRO A 165 -16.51 1.85 18.30
CA PRO A 165 -17.46 1.49 17.25
C PRO A 165 -17.43 2.43 16.03
N ASP A 166 -16.54 3.42 15.99
CA ASP A 166 -16.53 4.43 14.94
C ASP A 166 -16.02 3.90 13.60
N TYR A 167 -15.00 3.06 13.63
CA TYR A 167 -14.39 2.44 12.46
C TYR A 167 -14.00 0.99 12.74
N LEU A 168 -14.45 0.07 11.88
CA LEU A 168 -14.21 -1.36 12.00
C LEU A 168 -13.33 -1.84 10.86
N VAL A 169 -12.38 -2.72 11.17
CA VAL A 169 -11.47 -3.34 10.21
C VAL A 169 -11.75 -4.85 10.16
N PHE A 170 -12.20 -5.33 9.01
CA PHE A 170 -12.61 -6.72 8.81
C PHE A 170 -11.63 -7.49 7.96
N GLU A 171 -11.19 -8.63 8.49
CA GLU A 171 -10.49 -9.66 7.74
C GLU A 171 -11.41 -10.28 6.68
N PRO A 172 -10.87 -10.71 5.52
CA PRO A 172 -11.66 -11.41 4.52
C PRO A 172 -12.17 -12.74 5.07
N GLU A 173 -13.31 -13.18 4.54
CA GLU A 173 -13.81 -14.52 4.84
C GLU A 173 -12.93 -15.57 4.15
N ASP A 174 -12.84 -16.75 4.77
CA ASP A 174 -12.20 -17.89 4.13
C ASP A 174 -12.97 -18.24 2.85
N THR A 175 -12.28 -18.09 1.73
CA THR A 175 -12.82 -18.33 0.40
C THR A 175 -11.92 -19.28 -0.39
N THR A 176 -11.07 -20.05 0.30
CA THR A 176 -10.05 -20.91 -0.31
C THR A 176 -10.65 -21.95 -1.27
N ASP A 177 -11.87 -22.42 -0.98
CA ASP A 177 -12.61 -23.37 -1.84
C ASP A 177 -13.18 -22.75 -3.13
N ARG A 178 -13.13 -21.41 -3.29
CA ARG A 178 -13.59 -20.73 -4.50
C ARG A 178 -12.53 -20.79 -5.58
N THR A 179 -12.94 -20.61 -6.84
CA THR A 179 -12.00 -20.41 -7.95
C THR A 179 -11.08 -19.23 -7.64
N SER A 180 -9.80 -19.31 -8.04
CA SER A 180 -8.75 -18.34 -7.66
C SER A 180 -9.17 -16.86 -7.86
N ASN A 181 -9.89 -16.55 -8.94
CA ASN A 181 -10.38 -15.20 -9.24
C ASN A 181 -11.52 -14.69 -8.31
N LEU A 182 -12.09 -15.55 -7.47
CA LEU A 182 -13.16 -15.25 -6.51
C LEU A 182 -12.68 -15.34 -5.04
N GLN A 183 -11.42 -15.69 -4.84
CA GLN A 183 -10.79 -15.69 -3.51
C GLN A 183 -10.62 -14.24 -3.04
N GLN A 184 -10.96 -13.99 -1.78
CA GLN A 184 -10.87 -12.69 -1.15
C GLN A 184 -9.62 -12.64 -0.27
N THR A 185 -8.70 -11.75 -0.61
CA THR A 185 -7.48 -11.54 0.19
C THR A 185 -7.48 -10.23 0.96
N ASN A 186 -8.43 -9.35 0.66
CA ASN A 186 -8.39 -7.97 1.12
C ASN A 186 -9.18 -7.75 2.41
N THR A 187 -8.53 -7.07 3.35
CA THR A 187 -9.16 -6.43 4.50
C THR A 187 -10.06 -5.28 4.06
N ASN A 188 -11.15 -5.03 4.77
CA ASN A 188 -12.11 -3.96 4.49
C ASN A 188 -12.33 -3.07 5.72
N GLY A 189 -12.36 -1.75 5.50
CA GLY A 189 -12.74 -0.77 6.51
C GLY A 189 -14.22 -0.40 6.43
N TYR A 190 -14.86 -0.19 7.57
CA TYR A 190 -16.27 0.22 7.69
C TYR A 190 -16.43 1.37 8.68
N LYS A 191 -16.97 2.49 8.21
CA LYS A 191 -17.24 3.67 9.04
C LYS A 191 -18.67 3.65 9.58
N PHE A 192 -18.85 3.96 10.85
CA PHE A 192 -20.16 4.12 11.46
C PHE A 192 -20.98 5.23 10.79
N GLN A 193 -22.28 5.00 10.57
CA GLN A 193 -23.21 5.93 9.92
C GLN A 193 -24.56 6.06 10.66
N GLY A 194 -24.67 5.48 11.85
CA GLY A 194 -25.86 5.62 12.68
C GLY A 194 -25.98 7.02 13.30
N THR A 195 -27.07 7.21 14.02
CA THR A 195 -27.34 8.37 14.87
C THR A 195 -26.42 8.41 16.09
N LYS A 196 -26.34 9.57 16.76
CA LYS A 196 -25.59 9.70 18.03
C LYS A 196 -26.07 8.72 19.11
N ASN A 197 -27.38 8.44 19.15
CA ASN A 197 -27.94 7.49 20.12
C ASN A 197 -27.50 6.05 19.83
N GLU A 198 -27.50 5.66 18.55
CA GLU A 198 -26.97 4.36 18.13
C GLU A 198 -25.47 4.24 18.41
N PHE A 199 -24.71 5.33 18.19
CA PHE A 199 -23.29 5.37 18.51
C PHE A 199 -23.03 5.13 19.99
N SER A 200 -23.78 5.80 20.88
CA SER A 200 -23.66 5.58 22.33
C SER A 200 -23.92 4.12 22.72
N LYS A 201 -24.94 3.49 22.13
CA LYS A 201 -25.25 2.06 22.36
C LYS A 201 -24.14 1.15 21.84
N ALA A 202 -23.61 1.43 20.65
CA ALA A 202 -22.50 0.67 20.09
C ALA A 202 -21.24 0.80 20.98
N LEU A 203 -21.00 1.98 21.54
CA LEU A 203 -19.90 2.23 22.45
C LEU A 203 -20.06 1.47 23.78
N GLU A 204 -21.27 1.35 24.31
CA GLU A 204 -21.55 0.52 25.49
C GLU A 204 -21.22 -0.95 25.23
N ILE A 205 -21.59 -1.48 24.05
CA ILE A 205 -21.23 -2.85 23.65
C ILE A 205 -19.71 -3.00 23.56
N VAL A 206 -19.01 -2.08 22.89
CA VAL A 206 -17.55 -2.11 22.74
C VAL A 206 -16.85 -2.07 24.10
N LYS A 207 -17.30 -1.20 25.01
CA LYS A 207 -16.75 -1.11 26.37
C LYS A 207 -16.96 -2.39 27.19
N SER A 208 -18.02 -3.15 26.91
CA SER A 208 -18.28 -4.44 27.57
C SER A 208 -17.26 -5.54 27.19
N TRP A 209 -16.45 -5.33 26.15
CA TRP A 209 -15.44 -6.32 25.72
C TRP A 209 -14.22 -6.39 26.64
N GLY A 210 -14.11 -5.48 27.62
CA GLY A 210 -13.01 -5.42 28.59
C GLY A 210 -11.95 -4.39 28.21
N GLU A 211 -10.84 -4.42 28.94
CA GLU A 211 -9.69 -3.55 28.65
C GLU A 211 -9.08 -3.90 27.29
N GLY A 212 -8.61 -2.89 26.56
CA GLY A 212 -8.01 -3.08 25.24
C GLY A 212 -9.00 -3.29 24.09
N TYR A 213 -10.31 -3.02 24.29
CA TYR A 213 -11.33 -3.14 23.24
C TYR A 213 -11.04 -2.35 21.94
N SER A 214 -10.16 -1.36 22.01
CA SER A 214 -9.73 -0.52 20.88
C SER A 214 -8.49 -1.04 20.17
N VAL A 215 -7.82 -2.05 20.72
CA VAL A 215 -6.65 -2.67 20.10
C VAL A 215 -7.15 -3.60 19.00
N TYR A 216 -6.55 -3.48 17.82
CA TYR A 216 -6.89 -4.35 16.70
C TYR A 216 -6.43 -5.78 16.98
N ASP A 217 -7.26 -6.74 16.57
CA ASP A 217 -6.91 -8.17 16.57
C ASP A 217 -7.55 -8.85 15.34
N TYR A 218 -6.77 -9.63 14.61
CA TYR A 218 -7.22 -10.39 13.45
C TYR A 218 -7.75 -11.79 13.83
N SER A 219 -7.84 -12.11 15.14
CA SER A 219 -8.39 -13.37 15.66
C SER A 219 -9.87 -13.55 15.31
N ALA A 220 -10.31 -14.80 15.21
CA ALA A 220 -11.71 -15.12 14.94
C ALA A 220 -12.66 -14.59 16.03
N GLU A 221 -12.21 -14.52 17.28
CA GLU A 221 -13.00 -13.98 18.39
C GLU A 221 -13.25 -12.48 18.20
N TYR A 222 -12.21 -11.68 17.97
CA TYR A 222 -12.34 -10.24 17.75
C TYR A 222 -13.17 -9.94 16.49
N GLN A 223 -12.88 -10.65 15.40
CA GLN A 223 -13.65 -10.54 14.15
C GLN A 223 -15.13 -10.88 14.36
N GLY A 224 -15.45 -11.83 15.25
CA GLY A 224 -16.82 -12.12 15.67
C GLY A 224 -17.51 -10.95 16.39
N LYS A 225 -16.79 -10.29 17.31
CA LYS A 225 -17.29 -9.12 18.05
C LYS A 225 -17.63 -7.95 17.12
N ILE A 226 -16.76 -7.62 16.18
CA ILE A 226 -17.04 -6.54 15.22
C ILE A 226 -18.12 -6.93 14.18
N LYS A 227 -18.25 -8.21 13.80
CA LYS A 227 -19.37 -8.70 12.97
C LYS A 227 -20.72 -8.48 13.67
N GLN A 228 -20.79 -8.66 14.99
CA GLN A 228 -21.99 -8.35 15.78
C GLN A 228 -22.36 -6.86 15.71
N LEU A 229 -21.37 -5.95 15.79
CA LEU A 229 -21.62 -4.53 15.64
C LEU A 229 -22.17 -4.18 14.25
N LEU A 230 -21.56 -4.72 13.19
CA LEU A 230 -21.99 -4.51 11.80
C LEU A 230 -23.42 -4.99 11.56
N GLY A 231 -23.84 -6.09 12.20
CA GLY A 231 -25.21 -6.60 12.13
C GLY A 231 -26.22 -5.80 12.97
N SER A 232 -25.75 -5.07 13.99
CA SER A 232 -26.60 -4.35 14.95
C SER A 232 -26.76 -2.86 14.65
N PHE A 233 -25.82 -2.26 13.93
CA PHE A 233 -25.82 -0.82 13.64
C PHE A 233 -25.50 -0.50 12.18
N SER A 234 -25.83 0.72 11.77
CA SER A 234 -25.53 1.19 10.42
C SER A 234 -24.05 1.52 10.26
N TYR A 235 -23.36 0.72 9.46
CA TYR A 235 -22.02 1.00 8.96
C TYR A 235 -22.01 1.07 7.44
N ARG A 236 -21.08 1.85 6.91
CA ARG A 236 -20.82 1.94 5.47
C ARG A 236 -19.41 1.46 5.18
N LEU A 237 -19.29 0.62 4.16
CA LEU A 237 -18.01 0.20 3.61
C LEU A 237 -17.23 1.42 3.12
N ASP A 238 -16.03 1.61 3.68
CA ASP A 238 -15.10 2.68 3.35
C ASP A 238 -14.14 2.23 2.25
N THR A 239 -14.71 1.66 1.19
CA THR A 239 -14.00 1.40 -0.06
C THR A 239 -14.70 2.09 -1.21
N ASN A 240 -13.93 2.38 -2.26
CA ASN A 240 -14.33 3.10 -3.46
C ASN A 240 -15.45 2.47 -4.32
N PHE A 241 -16.30 1.58 -3.78
CA PHE A 241 -17.33 0.93 -4.56
C PHE A 241 -18.68 1.68 -4.56
N ALA A 242 -18.80 2.56 -5.54
CA ALA A 242 -20.04 3.20 -5.96
C ALA A 242 -20.90 2.24 -6.81
N LYS A 243 -21.92 1.61 -6.21
CA LYS A 243 -23.09 1.12 -6.98
C LYS A 243 -24.45 1.59 -6.46
N LYS A 244 -24.59 1.96 -5.18
CA LYS A 244 -25.79 2.65 -4.66
C LYS A 244 -25.68 4.18 -4.66
N ILE A 245 -24.49 4.72 -4.91
CA ILE A 245 -24.20 6.15 -4.84
C ILE A 245 -24.42 6.85 -6.20
N LYS A 246 -24.37 6.12 -7.33
CA LYS A 246 -24.62 6.69 -8.67
C LYS A 246 -26.06 7.21 -8.85
N GLN A 247 -27.00 6.76 -8.01
CA GLN A 247 -28.39 7.22 -8.00
C GLN A 247 -28.61 8.47 -7.11
N LEU A 248 -27.68 8.78 -6.20
CA LEU A 248 -27.75 9.92 -5.26
C LEU A 248 -26.75 11.05 -5.59
N LEU A 249 -25.71 10.77 -6.39
CA LEU A 249 -24.71 11.78 -6.84
C LEU A 249 -25.25 12.83 -7.82
N GLY A 250 -26.50 12.72 -8.27
CA GLY A 250 -27.14 13.73 -9.12
C GLY A 250 -27.66 14.95 -8.36
N SER A 251 -27.66 14.93 -7.02
CA SER A 251 -28.37 15.94 -6.22
C SER A 251 -27.54 16.71 -5.20
N PHE A 252 -26.30 16.29 -4.91
CA PHE A 252 -25.41 17.00 -3.97
C PHE A 252 -23.93 16.80 -4.35
N SER A 253 -23.14 17.88 -4.31
CA SER A 253 -21.68 17.85 -4.46
C SER A 253 -21.04 17.15 -3.25
N TYR A 254 -21.00 15.83 -3.26
CA TYR A 254 -20.27 15.03 -2.28
C TYR A 254 -18.85 14.75 -2.77
N ARG A 255 -17.84 15.07 -1.95
CA ARG A 255 -16.47 14.58 -2.11
C ARG A 255 -16.38 13.23 -1.40
N LEU A 256 -16.07 12.17 -2.14
CA LEU A 256 -15.84 10.84 -1.58
C LEU A 256 -14.54 10.86 -0.76
N ASP A 257 -14.64 10.54 0.53
CA ASP A 257 -13.48 10.20 1.35
C ASP A 257 -13.15 8.70 1.15
N THR A 258 -11.90 8.37 0.84
CA THR A 258 -11.51 7.07 0.25
C THR A 258 -10.17 6.56 0.80
N ASN A 259 -9.90 6.88 2.06
CA ASN A 259 -8.57 6.85 2.63
C ASN A 259 -8.10 5.45 3.02
N PHE A 260 -9.00 4.50 3.26
CA PHE A 260 -8.64 3.16 3.73
C PHE A 260 -7.51 2.54 2.90
N ALA A 261 -6.49 2.08 3.62
CA ALA A 261 -5.31 1.38 3.12
C ALA A 261 -4.35 2.18 2.23
N LYS A 262 -4.48 3.51 2.10
CA LYS A 262 -3.47 4.32 1.39
C LYS A 262 -2.18 4.41 2.20
N ILE A 263 -1.05 4.11 1.57
CA ILE A 263 0.25 4.00 2.26
C ILE A 263 0.74 5.34 2.85
N ASP A 264 0.36 6.49 2.28
CA ASP A 264 0.67 7.80 2.90
C ASP A 264 -0.03 8.04 4.23
N ARG A 265 -1.14 7.34 4.51
CA ARG A 265 -1.98 7.54 5.70
C ARG A 265 -1.72 6.52 6.80
N ILE A 266 -0.98 5.45 6.53
CA ILE A 266 -0.62 4.44 7.52
C ILE A 266 0.52 4.97 8.38
N GLU A 267 0.31 5.00 9.70
CA GLU A 267 1.34 5.33 10.68
C GLU A 267 2.28 4.13 10.89
N HIS A 268 3.44 4.17 10.24
CA HIS A 268 4.48 3.15 10.39
C HIS A 268 5.86 3.85 10.48
N LEU A 269 6.57 3.66 11.60
CA LEU A 269 7.74 4.46 11.96
C LEU A 269 8.78 4.62 10.84
N GLU A 270 9.24 3.50 10.27
CA GLU A 270 10.26 3.51 9.20
C GLU A 270 9.73 4.10 7.89
N LEU A 271 8.44 3.90 7.62
CA LEU A 271 7.78 4.41 6.43
C LEU A 271 7.58 5.92 6.54
N GLU A 272 7.26 6.45 7.72
CA GLU A 272 7.21 7.89 7.99
C GLU A 272 8.58 8.54 7.80
N ALA A 273 9.64 7.92 8.34
CA ALA A 273 11.01 8.40 8.16
C ALA A 273 11.39 8.46 6.67
N PHE A 274 11.05 7.41 5.92
CA PHE A 274 11.22 7.36 4.47
C PHE A 274 10.43 8.45 3.73
N LYS A 275 9.14 8.62 4.06
CA LYS A 275 8.28 9.66 3.46
C LYS A 275 8.84 11.05 3.71
N PHE A 276 9.29 11.30 4.93
CA PHE A 276 9.91 12.56 5.31
C PHE A 276 11.19 12.82 4.51
N ALA A 277 12.11 11.85 4.42
CA ALA A 277 13.33 11.97 3.64
C ALA A 277 13.07 12.24 2.15
N CYS A 278 12.08 11.59 1.56
CA CYS A 278 11.68 11.81 0.16
C CYS A 278 11.09 13.21 -0.09
N ILE A 279 10.38 13.76 0.91
CA ILE A 279 9.83 15.12 0.82
C ILE A 279 10.95 16.14 1.03
N GLU A 280 11.88 15.92 1.96
CA GLU A 280 13.03 16.81 2.17
C GLU A 280 14.01 16.80 0.98
N TYR A 281 14.15 15.68 0.27
CA TYR A 281 14.92 15.61 -0.98
C TYR A 281 14.50 16.72 -1.97
N LYS A 282 13.22 17.09 -2.00
CA LYS A 282 12.69 18.20 -2.81
C LYS A 282 13.31 19.56 -2.47
N ASN A 283 13.66 19.77 -1.21
CA ASN A 283 14.14 21.06 -0.70
C ASN A 283 15.66 21.23 -0.89
N ILE A 284 16.41 20.15 -1.06
CA ILE A 284 17.87 20.17 -1.18
C ILE A 284 18.31 20.41 -2.63
N GLU A 285 17.65 19.78 -3.61
CA GLU A 285 17.97 19.98 -5.03
C GLU A 285 17.35 21.25 -5.63
N SER A 286 16.48 21.97 -4.91
CA SER A 286 15.94 23.27 -5.35
C SER A 286 16.92 24.46 -5.26
N TYR A 287 18.19 24.21 -4.94
CA TYR A 287 19.26 25.22 -4.81
C TYR A 287 20.31 25.20 -5.93
N TYR A 288 20.13 24.38 -6.97
CA TYR A 288 21.01 24.33 -8.15
C TYR A 288 20.21 24.36 -9.46
#